data_AF-A0A0C9MAL4-F1
#
_entry.id   AF-A0A0C9MAL4-F1
#
_cell.length_a   1.000
_cell.length_b   1.000
_cell.length_c   1.000
_cell.angle_alpha   90.00
_cell.angle_beta   90.00
_cell.angle_gamma   90.00
#
_symmetry.space_group_name_H-M   'P 1'
#
loop_
_entity.id
_entity.type
_entity.pdbx_description
1 polymer ?
#
loop_
_entity_poly.entity_id
_entity_poly.type
_entity_poly.pdbx_seq_one_letter_code
_entity_poly.pdbx_strand_id
1 'polypeptide(L)'
;MATHVPSAAATLAGIGSLFGVASAASLIRLAVPVLVDRRIMWRDYWVLAAFIFFSALFAADVVFLGLFYLLLDPIHYDNDMSRMGPNITKLVKLTFATNMLLWAILWSVKFSFLALYRTLIKEWHKAHLWYWRACVSFSATVSRFLRAPTLWLTTFRTIFINVALSLLSCRANPRNTFVVGRCVAPADKLHVDASFWSAFIFDIMADISRK
;
A
#
# COMPACT_ATOMS: atom_id res chain seq x y z
N MET A 1 7.92 15.52 -31.60
CA MET A 1 8.55 15.65 -30.27
C MET A 1 8.90 14.25 -29.81
N ALA A 2 10.17 13.86 -29.93
CA ALA A 2 10.65 12.60 -29.38
C ALA A 2 10.80 12.80 -27.86
N THR A 3 9.88 12.25 -27.09
CA THR A 3 10.03 12.18 -25.63
C THR A 3 11.20 11.24 -25.35
N HIS A 4 12.29 11.77 -24.81
CA HIS A 4 13.42 10.97 -24.34
C HIS A 4 12.92 10.05 -23.24
N VAL A 5 12.63 8.79 -23.57
CA VAL A 5 12.35 7.77 -22.57
C VAL A 5 13.68 7.53 -21.84
N PRO A 6 13.75 7.77 -20.51
CA PRO A 6 14.97 7.51 -19.77
C PRO A 6 15.36 6.04 -19.90
N SER A 7 16.66 5.79 -20.09
CA SER A 7 17.18 4.44 -20.18
C SER A 7 16.84 3.65 -18.91
N ALA A 8 16.58 2.36 -19.04
CA ALA A 8 16.25 1.49 -17.91
C ALA A 8 17.29 1.58 -16.77
N ALA A 9 18.56 1.75 -17.14
CA ALA A 9 19.65 1.96 -16.20
C ALA A 9 19.52 3.25 -15.37
N ALA A 10 19.09 4.36 -16.00
CA ALA A 10 18.90 5.63 -15.30
C ALA A 10 17.73 5.55 -14.30
N THR A 11 16.63 4.92 -14.70
CA THR A 11 15.46 4.72 -13.83
C THR A 11 15.80 3.82 -12.63
N LEU A 12 16.52 2.73 -12.86
CA LEU A 12 16.99 1.83 -11.78
C LEU A 12 17.96 2.52 -10.83
N ALA A 13 18.90 3.32 -11.35
CA ALA A 13 19.82 4.08 -10.52
C ALA A 13 19.09 5.10 -9.63
N GLY A 14 18.10 5.79 -10.19
CA GLY A 14 17.24 6.71 -9.45
C GLY A 14 16.48 6.00 -8.31
N ILE A 15 15.77 4.92 -8.63
CA ILE A 15 15.02 4.14 -7.62
C ILE A 15 15.95 3.56 -6.55
N GLY A 16 17.11 3.04 -6.95
CA GLY A 16 18.13 2.51 -6.03
C GLY A 16 18.69 3.58 -5.09
N SER A 17 18.93 4.79 -5.59
CA SER A 17 19.42 5.90 -4.75
C SER A 17 18.40 6.31 -3.68
N LEU A 18 17.11 6.42 -4.05
CA LEU A 18 16.03 6.75 -3.13
C LEU A 18 15.84 5.64 -2.08
N PHE A 19 15.92 4.38 -2.50
CA PHE A 19 15.86 3.24 -1.60
C PHE A 19 17.02 3.25 -0.61
N GLY A 20 18.24 3.54 -1.07
CA GLY A 20 19.43 3.66 -0.22
C GLY A 20 19.25 4.73 0.87
N VAL A 21 18.79 5.93 0.49
CA VAL A 21 18.54 7.03 1.43
C VAL A 21 17.43 6.67 2.43
N ALA A 22 16.31 6.13 1.95
CA ALA A 22 15.19 5.72 2.80
C ALA A 22 15.57 4.59 3.77
N SER A 23 16.37 3.63 3.31
CA SER A 23 16.88 2.52 4.11
C SER A 23 17.84 3.01 5.18
N ALA A 24 18.78 3.90 4.83
CA ALA A 24 19.69 4.52 5.79
C ALA A 24 18.94 5.28 6.88
N ALA A 25 17.96 6.12 6.50
CA ALA A 25 17.14 6.86 7.45
C ALA A 25 16.33 5.93 8.38
N SER A 26 15.80 4.83 7.84
CA SER A 26 15.04 3.83 8.60
C SER A 26 15.92 3.06 9.57
N LEU A 27 17.11 2.64 9.14
CA LEU A 27 18.08 1.92 9.97
C LEU A 27 18.64 2.81 11.09
N ILE A 28 18.95 4.08 10.80
CA ILE A 28 19.35 5.05 11.84
C ILE A 28 18.24 5.17 12.90
N ARG A 29 16.99 5.31 12.46
CA ARG A 29 15.83 5.41 13.37
C ARG A 29 15.63 4.14 14.20
N LEU A 30 15.96 2.98 13.67
CA LEU A 30 15.90 1.70 14.39
C LEU A 30 17.10 1.52 15.34
N ALA A 31 18.28 2.04 14.97
CA ALA A 31 19.51 1.91 15.74
C ALA A 31 19.52 2.79 16.99
N VAL A 32 18.96 4.00 16.93
CA VAL A 32 18.88 4.93 18.08
C VAL A 32 18.27 4.28 19.35
N PRO A 33 17.07 3.67 19.32
CA PRO A 33 16.50 3.06 20.53
C PRO A 33 17.28 1.83 21.02
N VAL A 34 17.91 1.07 20.12
CA VAL A 34 18.75 -0.09 20.48
C VAL A 34 20.00 0.37 21.23
N LEU A 35 20.61 1.49 20.81
CA LEU A 35 21.80 2.06 21.42
C LEU A 35 21.51 2.79 22.74
N VAL A 36 20.38 3.48 22.84
CA VAL A 36 20.06 4.33 24.01
C VAL A 36 19.37 3.56 25.14
N ASP A 37 18.28 2.84 24.87
CA ASP A 37 17.38 2.33 25.93
C ASP A 37 17.50 0.82 26.21
N ARG A 38 18.21 0.05 25.36
CA ARG A 38 18.36 -1.43 25.42
C ARG A 38 17.06 -2.26 25.56
N ARG A 39 15.88 -1.63 25.54
CA ARG A 39 14.57 -2.31 25.64
C ARG A 39 13.77 -2.01 24.38
N ILE A 40 13.56 -3.06 23.58
CA ILE A 40 12.74 -3.00 22.37
C ILE A 40 11.28 -2.75 22.78
N MET A 41 10.75 -1.57 22.43
CA MET A 41 9.36 -1.25 22.68
C MET A 41 8.48 -1.70 21.52
N TRP A 42 7.17 -1.84 21.76
CA TRP A 42 6.17 -2.13 20.72
C TRP A 42 6.24 -1.18 19.51
N ARG A 43 6.68 0.07 19.71
CA ARG A 43 6.91 1.06 18.65
C ARG A 43 7.95 0.60 17.63
N ASP A 44 9.01 -0.04 18.10
CA ASP A 44 10.16 -0.39 17.26
C ASP A 44 9.83 -1.57 16.34
N TYR A 45 8.93 -2.46 16.78
CA TYR A 45 8.37 -3.53 15.94
C TYR A 45 7.57 -3.00 14.74
N TRP A 46 6.79 -1.92 14.90
CA TRP A 46 6.04 -1.32 13.80
C TRP A 46 6.96 -0.65 12.77
N VAL A 47 8.07 -0.06 13.22
CA VAL A 47 9.10 0.52 12.32
C VAL A 47 9.82 -0.60 11.57
N LEU A 48 10.17 -1.69 12.26
CA LEU A 48 10.79 -2.86 11.62
C LEU A 48 9.85 -3.49 10.58
N ALA A 49 8.56 -3.63 10.90
CA ALA A 49 7.56 -4.12 9.95
C ALA A 49 7.45 -3.22 8.71
N ALA A 50 7.42 -1.89 8.91
CA ALA A 50 7.42 -0.93 7.80
C ALA A 50 8.65 -1.11 6.90
N PHE A 51 9.83 -1.31 7.49
CA PHE A 51 11.08 -1.53 6.76
C PHE A 51 11.09 -2.84 5.95
N ILE A 52 10.55 -3.93 6.53
CA ILE A 52 10.40 -5.20 5.82
C ILE A 52 9.46 -5.04 4.61
N PHE A 53 8.30 -4.40 4.79
CA PHE A 53 7.37 -4.15 3.68
C PHE A 53 7.96 -3.22 2.63
N PHE A 54 8.73 -2.21 3.03
CA PHE A 54 9.43 -1.31 2.10
C PHE A 54 10.50 -2.03 1.27
N SER A 55 11.24 -2.95 1.88
CA SER A 55 12.23 -3.77 1.18
C SER A 55 11.56 -4.72 0.18
N ALA A 56 10.43 -5.33 0.56
CA ALA A 56 9.64 -6.17 -0.34
C ALA A 56 9.03 -5.35 -1.50
N LEU A 57 8.57 -4.13 -1.23
CA LEU A 57 8.05 -3.21 -2.26
C LEU A 57 9.14 -2.87 -3.28
N PHE A 58 10.33 -2.51 -2.81
CA PHE A 58 11.47 -2.23 -3.69
C PHE A 58 11.83 -3.43 -4.58
N ALA A 59 11.91 -4.64 -4.00
CA ALA A 59 12.17 -5.84 -4.78
C ALA A 59 11.10 -6.09 -5.86
N ALA A 60 9.83 -5.86 -5.52
CA ALA A 60 8.72 -5.98 -6.46
C ALA A 60 8.77 -4.92 -7.57
N ASP A 61 9.16 -3.68 -7.25
CA ASP A 61 9.28 -2.59 -8.22
C ASP A 61 10.44 -2.82 -9.22
N VAL A 62 11.56 -3.40 -8.79
CA VAL A 62 12.66 -3.79 -9.70
C VAL A 62 12.18 -4.83 -10.71
N VAL A 63 11.42 -5.84 -10.26
CA VAL A 63 10.83 -6.85 -11.15
C VAL A 63 9.78 -6.24 -12.07
N PHE A 64 8.96 -5.32 -11.55
CA PHE A 64 7.93 -4.61 -12.31
C PHE A 64 8.55 -3.82 -13.45
N LEU A 65 9.61 -3.07 -13.17
CA LEU A 65 10.31 -2.26 -14.16
C LEU A 65 10.92 -3.14 -15.26
N GLY A 66 11.51 -4.28 -14.90
CA GLY A 66 12.05 -5.24 -15.88
C GLY A 66 10.96 -5.81 -16.82
N LEU A 67 9.81 -6.19 -16.28
CA LEU A 67 8.65 -6.64 -17.07
C LEU A 67 8.08 -5.52 -17.96
N PHE A 68 8.05 -4.29 -17.45
CA PHE A 68 7.54 -3.14 -18.17
C PHE A 68 8.40 -2.79 -19.38
N TYR A 69 9.73 -2.73 -19.23
CA TYR A 69 10.64 -2.52 -20.36
C TYR A 69 10.58 -3.66 -21.38
N LEU A 70 10.40 -4.91 -20.94
CA LEU A 70 10.23 -6.06 -21.84
C LEU A 70 8.94 -5.97 -22.67
N LEU A 71 7.87 -5.37 -22.14
CA LEU A 71 6.63 -5.11 -22.87
C LEU A 71 6.74 -3.93 -23.85
N LEU A 72 7.61 -2.97 -23.55
CA LEU A 72 7.83 -1.77 -24.37
C LEU A 72 8.82 -1.99 -25.51
N ASP A 73 9.60 -3.08 -25.50
CA ASP A 73 10.62 -3.32 -26.52
C ASP A 73 9.96 -3.65 -27.88
N PRO A 74 10.07 -2.77 -28.88
CA PRO A 74 9.43 -2.95 -30.18
C PRO A 74 9.98 -4.16 -30.95
N ILE A 75 11.17 -4.67 -30.58
CA ILE A 75 11.81 -5.82 -31.24
C ILE A 75 11.08 -7.13 -30.92
N HIS A 76 10.36 -7.19 -29.80
CA HIS A 76 9.53 -8.36 -29.41
C HIS A 76 8.06 -8.22 -29.83
N TYR A 77 7.69 -7.11 -30.47
CA TYR A 77 6.32 -6.82 -30.90
C TYR A 77 6.01 -7.45 -32.28
N ASP A 78 6.56 -8.62 -32.57
CA ASP A 78 6.24 -9.35 -33.80
C ASP A 78 4.95 -10.15 -33.58
N ASN A 79 3.82 -9.45 -33.66
CA ASN A 79 2.41 -9.86 -33.85
C ASN A 79 1.79 -11.00 -33.01
N ASP A 80 2.52 -11.69 -32.15
CA ASP A 80 2.02 -12.86 -31.43
C ASP A 80 1.42 -12.45 -30.07
N MET A 81 0.23 -11.85 -30.14
CA MET A 81 -0.59 -11.41 -28.99
C MET A 81 -0.81 -12.55 -27.97
N SER A 82 -0.67 -13.81 -28.40
CA SER A 82 -0.74 -15.01 -27.56
C SER A 82 0.40 -15.09 -26.50
N ARG A 83 1.59 -14.56 -26.81
CA ARG A 83 2.76 -14.56 -25.91
C ARG A 83 2.72 -13.43 -24.87
N MET A 84 1.97 -12.35 -25.12
CA MET A 84 1.84 -11.23 -24.18
C MET A 84 0.91 -11.52 -23.00
N GLY A 85 -0.14 -12.32 -23.21
CA GLY A 85 -1.12 -12.68 -22.18
C GLY A 85 -0.53 -13.09 -20.82
N PRO A 86 0.45 -14.01 -20.74
CA PRO A 86 1.06 -14.40 -19.47
C PRO A 86 1.90 -13.29 -18.82
N ASN A 87 2.57 -12.43 -19.60
CA ASN A 87 3.38 -11.33 -19.06
C ASN A 87 2.52 -10.21 -18.50
N ILE A 88 1.42 -9.85 -19.18
CA ILE A 88 0.43 -8.88 -18.68
C ILE A 88 -0.22 -9.42 -17.39
N THR A 89 -0.59 -10.70 -17.38
CA THR A 89 -1.12 -11.37 -16.18
C THR A 89 -0.15 -11.26 -14.99
N LYS A 90 1.16 -11.50 -15.22
CA LYS A 90 2.18 -11.32 -14.18
C LYS A 90 2.29 -9.87 -13.73
N LEU A 91 2.26 -8.92 -14.66
CA LEU A 91 2.34 -7.49 -14.36
C LEU A 91 1.18 -7.05 -13.46
N VAL A 92 -0.07 -7.43 -13.80
CA VAL A 92 -1.26 -7.10 -13.00
C VAL A 92 -1.18 -7.68 -11.59
N LYS A 93 -0.73 -8.95 -11.44
CA LYS A 93 -0.51 -9.57 -10.12
C LYS A 93 0.52 -8.80 -9.31
N LEU A 94 1.59 -8.37 -9.96
CA LEU A 94 2.67 -7.63 -9.32
C LEU A 94 2.22 -6.24 -8.89
N THR A 95 1.48 -5.50 -9.74
CA THR A 95 0.87 -4.21 -9.40
C THR A 95 -0.09 -4.31 -8.21
N PHE A 96 -0.89 -5.38 -8.15
CA PHE A 96 -1.75 -5.62 -6.99
C PHE A 96 -0.92 -5.84 -5.72
N ALA A 97 0.14 -6.65 -5.79
CA ALA A 97 1.02 -6.92 -4.67
C ALA A 97 1.78 -5.66 -4.20
N THR A 98 2.30 -4.84 -5.12
CA THR A 98 2.98 -3.58 -4.79
C THR A 98 2.03 -2.59 -4.13
N ASN A 99 0.79 -2.48 -4.63
CA ASN A 99 -0.22 -1.65 -3.98
C ASN A 99 -0.51 -2.12 -2.55
N MET A 100 -0.69 -3.43 -2.33
CA MET A 100 -0.91 -3.96 -0.98
C MET A 100 0.28 -3.73 -0.04
N LEU A 101 1.51 -3.85 -0.54
CA LEU A 101 2.73 -3.54 0.21
C LEU A 101 2.81 -2.04 0.55
N LEU A 102 2.52 -1.16 -0.40
CA LEU A 102 2.47 0.29 -0.16
C LEU A 102 1.47 0.64 0.95
N TRP A 103 0.28 0.07 0.90
CA TRP A 103 -0.72 0.22 1.96
C TRP A 103 -0.21 -0.29 3.31
N ALA A 104 0.40 -1.47 3.36
CA ALA A 104 0.96 -2.03 4.59
C ALA A 104 2.04 -1.13 5.21
N ILE A 105 2.88 -0.49 4.39
CA ILE A 105 3.90 0.48 4.82
C ILE A 105 3.22 1.70 5.45
N LEU A 106 2.26 2.32 4.75
CA LEU A 106 1.55 3.51 5.24
C LEU A 106 0.87 3.26 6.58
N TRP A 107 0.24 2.09 6.74
CA TRP A 107 -0.36 1.70 8.01
C TRP A 107 0.68 1.54 9.10
N SER A 108 1.76 0.80 8.83
CA SER A 108 2.84 0.56 9.81
C SER A 108 3.44 1.88 10.31
N VAL A 109 3.65 2.84 9.41
CA VAL A 109 4.12 4.20 9.76
C VAL A 109 3.10 4.95 10.62
N LYS A 110 1.81 4.92 10.25
CA LYS A 110 0.74 5.58 11.01
C LYS A 110 0.60 5.00 12.43
N PHE A 111 0.68 3.68 12.57
CA PHE A 111 0.69 3.02 13.88
C PHE A 111 1.92 3.40 14.71
N SER A 112 3.09 3.51 14.08
CA SER A 112 4.31 3.97 14.75
C SER A 112 4.15 5.40 15.30
N PHE A 113 3.59 6.33 14.51
CA PHE A 113 3.28 7.69 14.98
C PHE A 113 2.25 7.70 16.11
N LEU A 114 1.22 6.87 16.04
CA LEU A 114 0.19 6.80 17.07
C LEU A 114 0.75 6.23 18.40
N ALA A 115 1.69 5.29 18.31
CA ALA A 115 2.43 4.80 19.46
C ALA A 115 3.33 5.89 20.06
N LEU A 116 4.04 6.66 19.23
CA LEU A 116 4.88 7.79 19.65
C LEU A 116 4.04 8.88 20.33
N TYR A 117 2.90 9.21 19.76
CA TYR A 117 1.97 10.21 20.29
C TYR A 117 1.41 9.78 21.65
N ARG A 118 1.12 8.49 21.83
CA ARG A 118 0.68 7.93 23.11
C ARG A 118 1.76 8.05 24.20
N THR A 119 3.04 7.86 23.86
CA THR A 119 4.14 8.08 24.80
C THR A 119 4.29 9.55 25.17
N LEU A 120 4.21 10.46 24.19
CA LEU A 120 4.36 11.90 24.42
C LEU A 120 3.24 12.46 25.32
N ILE A 121 1.99 12.02 25.12
CA ILE A 121 0.85 12.43 25.97
C ILE A 121 0.97 11.92 27.40
N LYS A 122 1.54 10.72 27.61
CA LYS A 122 1.66 10.13 28.95
C LYS A 122 2.49 11.00 29.89
N GLU A 123 3.49 11.70 29.38
CA GLU A 123 4.40 12.52 30.17
C GLU A 123 3.83 13.89 30.54
N TRP A 124 2.82 14.39 29.81
CA TRP A 124 2.35 15.77 29.96
C TRP A 124 1.27 15.97 31.04
N HIS A 125 0.26 15.10 31.18
CA HIS A 125 -0.69 15.11 32.31
C HIS A 125 -1.69 13.94 32.23
N LYS A 126 -2.09 13.33 33.37
CA LYS A 126 -3.08 12.23 33.38
C LYS A 126 -4.46 12.61 32.79
N ALA A 127 -4.82 13.90 32.85
CA ALA A 127 -6.08 14.43 32.30
C ALA A 127 -6.13 14.38 30.76
N HIS A 128 -5.02 14.66 30.08
CA HIS A 128 -4.94 14.62 28.61
C HIS A 128 -5.07 13.21 28.05
N LEU A 129 -4.68 12.20 28.83
CA LEU A 129 -4.83 10.80 28.44
C LEU A 129 -6.31 10.35 28.45
N TRP A 130 -7.11 10.93 29.34
CA TRP A 130 -8.57 10.80 29.34
C TRP A 130 -9.19 11.51 28.14
N TYR A 131 -8.78 12.74 27.81
CA TYR A 131 -9.24 13.43 26.60
C TYR A 131 -8.85 12.70 25.32
N TRP A 132 -7.65 12.12 25.24
CA TRP A 132 -7.24 11.31 24.09
C TRP A 132 -8.09 10.03 23.96
N ARG A 133 -8.31 9.31 25.07
CA ARG A 133 -9.20 8.15 25.09
C ARG A 133 -10.64 8.54 24.77
N ALA A 134 -11.10 9.67 25.30
CA ALA A 134 -12.42 10.23 25.04
C ALA A 134 -12.56 10.61 23.56
N CYS A 135 -11.61 11.34 22.96
CA CYS A 135 -11.61 11.64 21.53
C CYS A 135 -11.54 10.38 20.67
N VAL A 136 -10.68 9.40 20.96
CA VAL A 136 -10.64 8.13 20.22
C VAL A 136 -11.96 7.37 20.35
N SER A 137 -12.52 7.31 21.56
CA SER A 137 -13.79 6.64 21.82
C SER A 137 -14.98 7.39 21.23
N PHE A 138 -14.96 8.73 21.23
CA PHE A 138 -15.98 9.60 20.69
C PHE A 138 -15.94 9.57 19.17
N SER A 139 -14.76 9.71 18.55
CA SER A 139 -14.55 9.46 17.13
C SER A 139 -14.97 8.04 16.73
N ALA A 140 -14.87 7.04 17.62
CA ALA A 140 -15.35 5.67 17.39
C ALA A 140 -16.87 5.48 17.64
N THR A 141 -17.51 6.34 18.45
CA THR A 141 -18.93 6.22 18.84
C THR A 141 -19.81 7.11 17.97
N VAL A 142 -19.39 8.35 17.69
CA VAL A 142 -20.01 9.28 16.74
C VAL A 142 -20.04 8.68 15.32
N SER A 143 -18.98 7.99 14.92
CA SER A 143 -18.92 7.25 13.65
C SER A 143 -19.79 5.99 13.60
N ARG A 144 -20.16 5.39 14.75
CA ARG A 144 -21.21 4.37 14.80
C ARG A 144 -22.61 4.98 14.68
N PHE A 145 -22.80 6.19 15.20
CA PHE A 145 -24.11 6.85 15.26
C PHE A 145 -24.49 7.56 13.94
N LEU A 146 -23.53 8.15 13.23
CA LEU A 146 -23.78 8.89 11.98
C LEU A 146 -24.02 8.02 10.73
N ARG A 147 -23.91 6.68 10.79
CA ARG A 147 -23.69 5.81 9.60
C ARG A 147 -22.60 6.35 8.65
N ALA A 148 -21.76 7.25 9.14
CA ALA A 148 -20.66 7.86 8.41
C ALA A 148 -19.41 7.04 8.73
N PRO A 149 -18.73 6.52 7.71
CA PRO A 149 -17.69 5.51 7.89
C PRO A 149 -16.54 6.02 8.77
N THR A 150 -16.26 5.32 9.87
CA THR A 150 -15.10 5.54 10.75
C THR A 150 -13.81 5.44 9.93
N LEU A 151 -13.06 6.53 9.75
CA LEU A 151 -11.84 6.65 8.92
C LEU A 151 -10.65 5.72 9.29
N TRP A 152 -10.86 4.74 10.16
CA TRP A 152 -9.84 3.77 10.58
C TRP A 152 -10.37 2.33 10.59
N LEU A 153 -11.53 2.09 11.23
CA LEU A 153 -12.21 0.78 11.21
C LEU A 153 -12.88 0.51 9.86
N THR A 154 -13.42 1.54 9.20
CA THR A 154 -13.90 1.38 7.82
C THR A 154 -12.78 1.28 6.83
N THR A 155 -11.61 1.88 7.05
CA THR A 155 -10.46 1.74 6.15
C THR A 155 -9.88 0.33 6.23
N PHE A 156 -9.71 -0.23 7.43
CA PHE A 156 -9.36 -1.66 7.55
C PHE A 156 -10.43 -2.57 6.96
N ARG A 157 -11.71 -2.26 7.20
CA ARG A 157 -12.83 -3.03 6.68
C ARG A 157 -13.00 -2.86 5.16
N THR A 158 -12.73 -1.70 4.57
CA THR A 158 -12.80 -1.44 3.12
C THR A 158 -11.56 -1.93 2.42
N ILE A 159 -10.39 -1.97 3.06
CA ILE A 159 -9.23 -2.70 2.54
C ILE A 159 -9.53 -4.19 2.56
N PHE A 160 -10.01 -4.74 3.67
CA PHE A 160 -10.36 -6.16 3.73
C PHE A 160 -11.49 -6.51 2.77
N ILE A 161 -12.50 -5.65 2.63
CA ILE A 161 -13.59 -5.80 1.65
C ILE A 161 -13.09 -5.58 0.23
N ASN A 162 -12.20 -4.63 -0.07
CA ASN A 162 -11.65 -4.44 -1.42
C ASN A 162 -10.70 -5.56 -1.81
N VAL A 163 -9.90 -6.07 -0.87
CA VAL A 163 -9.06 -7.25 -1.08
C VAL A 163 -9.94 -8.48 -1.26
N ALA A 164 -10.95 -8.67 -0.42
CA ALA A 164 -11.90 -9.77 -0.56
C ALA A 164 -12.70 -9.68 -1.86
N LEU A 165 -13.22 -8.50 -2.22
CA LEU A 165 -13.92 -8.23 -3.48
C LEU A 165 -12.99 -8.45 -4.65
N SER A 166 -11.74 -7.99 -4.59
CA SER A 166 -10.75 -8.24 -5.62
C SER A 166 -10.52 -9.74 -5.78
N LEU A 167 -10.26 -10.48 -4.69
CA LEU A 167 -10.03 -11.93 -4.71
C LEU A 167 -11.27 -12.73 -5.16
N LEU A 168 -12.47 -12.21 -4.88
CA LEU A 168 -13.76 -12.82 -5.21
C LEU A 168 -14.38 -12.24 -6.49
N SER A 169 -13.67 -11.38 -7.24
CA SER A 169 -14.22 -10.69 -8.42
C SER A 169 -14.64 -11.66 -9.52
N CYS A 170 -14.04 -12.85 -9.57
CA CYS A 170 -14.42 -13.89 -10.53
C CYS A 170 -15.23 -14.97 -9.84
N ARG A 171 -16.55 -14.84 -9.96
CA ARG A 171 -17.52 -15.69 -9.25
C ARG A 171 -17.44 -17.17 -9.64
N ALA A 172 -17.08 -17.45 -10.89
CA ALA A 172 -16.97 -18.81 -11.42
C ALA A 172 -15.71 -19.56 -10.93
N ASN A 173 -14.58 -18.86 -10.78
CA ASN A 173 -13.36 -19.46 -10.24
C ASN A 173 -12.38 -18.38 -9.74
N PRO A 174 -12.13 -18.26 -8.42
CA PRO A 174 -11.30 -17.20 -7.85
C PRO A 174 -9.81 -17.32 -8.21
N ARG A 175 -9.36 -18.47 -8.75
CA ARG A 175 -7.99 -18.61 -9.28
C ARG A 175 -7.77 -17.82 -10.57
N ASN A 176 -8.85 -17.47 -11.28
CA ASN A 176 -8.78 -16.77 -12.56
C ASN A 176 -8.81 -15.25 -12.42
N THR A 177 -8.97 -14.73 -11.19
CA THR A 177 -9.07 -13.29 -10.88
C THR A 177 -7.99 -12.42 -11.51
N PHE A 178 -6.78 -12.96 -11.65
CA PHE A 178 -5.66 -12.23 -12.21
C PHE A 178 -5.26 -12.69 -13.61
N VAL A 179 -6.04 -13.57 -14.24
CA VAL A 179 -5.76 -14.08 -15.59
C VAL A 179 -6.53 -13.26 -16.61
N VAL A 180 -5.79 -12.55 -17.47
CA VAL A 180 -6.37 -11.69 -18.51
C VAL A 180 -7.29 -12.52 -19.42
N GLY A 181 -8.52 -12.03 -19.64
CA GLY A 181 -9.48 -12.65 -20.56
C GLY A 181 -10.30 -13.81 -19.98
N ARG A 182 -10.14 -14.17 -18.70
CA ARG A 182 -10.92 -15.26 -18.07
C ARG A 182 -12.12 -14.80 -17.24
N CYS A 183 -12.20 -13.52 -16.89
CA CYS A 183 -13.32 -12.93 -16.16
C CYS A 183 -14.01 -11.89 -17.04
N VAL A 184 -14.85 -12.38 -17.95
CA VAL A 184 -15.49 -11.58 -19.01
C VAL A 184 -16.99 -11.39 -18.73
N ALA A 185 -17.53 -12.02 -17.68
CA ALA A 185 -18.93 -11.88 -17.36
C ALA A 185 -19.25 -10.40 -17.02
N PRO A 186 -20.40 -9.87 -17.48
CA PRO A 186 -20.76 -8.47 -17.25
C PRO A 186 -20.85 -8.13 -15.76
N ALA A 187 -21.20 -9.10 -14.90
CA ALA A 187 -21.18 -8.93 -13.45
C ALA A 187 -19.75 -8.79 -12.87
N ASP A 188 -18.76 -9.49 -13.42
CA ASP A 188 -17.38 -9.44 -12.95
C ASP A 188 -16.75 -8.06 -13.26
N LYS A 189 -17.08 -7.48 -14.43
CA LYS A 189 -16.65 -6.11 -14.80
C LYS A 189 -17.15 -5.07 -13.81
N LEU A 190 -18.42 -5.17 -13.40
CA LEU A 190 -19.01 -4.25 -12.42
C LEU A 190 -18.26 -4.30 -11.07
N HIS A 191 -17.83 -5.49 -10.63
CA HIS A 191 -17.10 -5.64 -9.38
C HIS A 191 -15.68 -5.06 -9.45
N VAL A 192 -14.99 -5.24 -10.58
CA VAL A 192 -13.66 -4.65 -10.82
C VAL A 192 -13.75 -3.12 -10.87
N ASP A 193 -14.71 -2.59 -11.63
CA ASP A 193 -14.94 -1.14 -11.73
C ASP A 193 -15.32 -0.55 -10.37
N ALA A 194 -16.23 -1.21 -9.62
CA ALA A 194 -16.61 -0.76 -8.29
C ALA A 194 -15.43 -0.76 -7.30
N SER A 195 -14.56 -1.78 -7.34
CA SER A 195 -13.37 -1.82 -6.49
C SER A 195 -12.40 -0.67 -6.84
N PHE A 196 -12.15 -0.45 -8.14
CA PHE A 196 -11.30 0.64 -8.62
C PHE A 196 -11.85 2.03 -8.22
N TRP A 197 -13.13 2.29 -8.50
CA TRP A 197 -13.79 3.55 -8.14
C TRP A 197 -13.83 3.76 -6.63
N SER A 198 -14.07 2.71 -5.84
CA SER A 198 -14.03 2.83 -4.38
C SER A 198 -12.63 3.21 -3.89
N ALA A 199 -11.58 2.58 -4.41
CA ALA A 199 -10.20 2.90 -4.05
C ALA A 199 -9.84 4.35 -4.39
N PHE A 200 -10.22 4.82 -5.59
CA PHE A 200 -10.02 6.20 -6.03
C PHE A 200 -10.76 7.23 -5.16
N ILE A 201 -12.02 6.96 -4.83
CA ILE A 201 -12.83 7.84 -3.96
C ILE A 201 -12.23 7.90 -2.55
N PHE A 202 -11.75 6.77 -2.01
CA PHE A 202 -11.09 6.75 -0.70
C PHE A 202 -9.79 7.56 -0.69
N ASP A 203 -9.02 7.51 -1.78
CA ASP A 203 -7.78 8.28 -1.92
C ASP A 203 -8.07 9.79 -1.94
N ILE A 204 -9.03 10.22 -2.77
CA ILE A 204 -9.49 11.63 -2.83
C ILE A 204 -10.01 12.11 -1.47
N MET A 205 -10.84 11.30 -0.79
CA MET A 205 -11.37 11.69 0.51
C MET A 205 -10.27 11.79 1.58
N ALA A 206 -9.24 10.94 1.51
CA ALA A 206 -8.10 11.01 2.41
C ALA A 206 -7.24 12.27 2.20
N ASP A 207 -7.16 12.76 0.96
CA ASP A 207 -6.45 14.00 0.63
C ASP A 207 -7.24 15.25 1.00
N ILE A 208 -8.56 15.26 0.78
CA ILE A 208 -9.42 16.39 1.13
C ILE A 208 -9.49 16.60 2.64
N SER A 209 -9.47 15.54 3.46
CA SER A 209 -9.59 15.66 4.91
C SER A 209 -8.36 16.24 5.61
N ARG A 210 -7.29 16.60 4.87
CA ARG A 210 -6.07 17.22 5.40
C ARG A 210 -5.95 18.71 5.12
N LYS A 211 -6.94 19.32 4.46
CA LYS A 211 -7.09 20.77 4.35
C LYS A 211 -8.03 21.27 5.44
#